data_AF-A0A914YER7-F1
#
_entry.id   AF-A0A914YER7-F1
#
_cell.length_a   1.000
_cell.length_b   1.000
_cell.length_c   1.000
_cell.angle_alpha   90.00
_cell.angle_beta   90.00
_cell.angle_gamma   90.00
#
_symmetry.space_group_name_H-M   'P 1'
#
loop_
_entity.id
_entity.type
_entity.pdbx_description
1 polymer ?
#
loop_
_entity_poly.entity_id
_entity_poly.type
_entity_poly.pdbx_seq_one_letter_code
_entity_poly.pdbx_strand_id
1 'polypeptide(L)'
;MEGQIQTTSSSDEANEERTNVTGSIMFHMSLNETACIKLETNASLPGHVGTSSILHSVEFLRLEHHYSITGKYLFGIPSISFDCKCDCAGGDPICTFEEYYHKNCTSSTAPLCYTSFLPFQSNHGCFSSQPSAVCCKMSIRPHENWMFQAITISQPSTILVLRYRIFEKLNRGWKKSVDEKIKVSLNSGGAKYDLNQEHSIEIIASGSRPHRQLEPGNYFWQLGTSANNEKPQLRGKIAINDFNETSLEKLGWFRMEGNVWTIKNGLGRMPKAQHIQVKDCKAQNYLTTLDAEQFVLEGSEDKILNYNLGSAIIDDPWVGGIEIGNRAITVNHAEGTSLLLTLKAKSQPRAVHHISQFSTFNGSIQLDKESNRFLNLTFLDTRGTLIGQVFSSESRAQMDIVFSIQTSENVEDFFKAIVSLPSTIDSRRYICIHASGDLDSQQCQWLEYKADPLNENRIRGGFIPYKFGSSSMV
;
A
#
# COMPACT_ATOMS: atom_id res chain seq x y z
N MET A 1 32.46 -3.50 17.09
CA MET A 1 32.92 -2.18 16.60
C MET A 1 33.57 -1.46 17.77
N GLU A 2 34.82 -1.01 17.62
CA GLU A 2 35.53 -0.19 18.61
C GLU A 2 35.22 1.29 18.37
N GLY A 3 34.93 2.03 19.44
CA GLY A 3 34.65 3.46 19.36
C GLY A 3 35.94 4.27 19.13
N GLN A 4 35.89 5.24 18.22
CA GLN A 4 37.00 6.17 17.99
C GLN A 4 36.94 7.32 19.00
N ILE A 5 38.09 7.61 19.60
CA ILE A 5 38.28 8.76 20.50
C ILE A 5 38.83 9.91 19.66
N GLN A 6 38.14 11.05 19.68
CA GLN A 6 38.68 12.31 19.18
C GLN A 6 38.94 13.25 20.36
N THR A 7 40.21 13.56 20.59
CA THR A 7 40.67 14.58 21.54
C THR A 7 40.82 15.90 20.81
N THR A 8 39.96 16.86 21.13
CA THR A 8 40.13 18.25 20.69
C THR A 8 40.65 19.07 21.86
N SER A 9 41.89 19.56 21.76
CA SER A 9 42.44 20.55 22.70
C SER A 9 42.05 21.95 22.24
N SER A 10 41.24 22.67 23.02
CA SER A 10 41.06 24.11 22.86
C SER A 10 42.10 24.84 23.69
N SER A 11 43.04 25.51 23.05
CA SER A 11 44.00 26.40 23.72
C SER A 11 43.38 27.79 23.86
N ASP A 12 42.60 28.01 24.92
CA ASP A 12 42.32 29.36 25.40
C ASP A 12 43.31 29.66 26.54
N GLU A 13 44.06 30.74 26.38
CA GLU A 13 45.07 31.17 27.34
C GLU A 13 44.44 31.47 28.72
N ALA A 14 45.07 30.91 29.75
CA ALA A 14 44.79 31.00 31.19
C ALA A 14 43.71 30.05 31.76
N ASN A 15 44.21 29.04 32.48
CA ASN A 15 43.57 28.06 33.39
C ASN A 15 43.00 26.76 32.79
N GLU A 16 43.58 25.65 33.28
CA GLU A 16 43.22 24.23 33.08
C GLU A 16 43.09 23.74 31.62
N GLU A 17 44.06 22.94 31.19
CA GLU A 17 44.02 22.11 29.98
C GLU A 17 42.91 21.04 30.14
N ARG A 18 41.64 21.42 29.96
CA ARG A 18 40.51 20.48 29.91
C ARG A 18 40.53 19.75 28.59
N THR A 19 41.17 18.59 28.57
CA THR A 19 41.02 17.60 27.50
C THR A 19 39.59 17.07 27.50
N ASN A 20 38.73 17.68 26.68
CA ASN A 20 37.39 17.15 26.42
C ASN A 20 37.53 15.91 25.52
N VAL A 21 37.55 14.73 26.13
CA VAL A 21 37.56 13.46 25.42
C VAL A 21 36.16 13.23 24.86
N THR A 22 35.99 13.38 23.54
CA THR A 22 34.74 12.98 22.88
C THR A 22 34.88 11.57 22.33
N GLY A 23 34.00 10.68 22.78
CA GLY A 23 33.91 9.31 22.29
C GLY A 23 32.82 9.20 21.23
N SER A 24 33.08 8.48 20.15
CA SER A 24 32.08 8.17 19.14
C SER A 24 31.98 6.67 18.90
N ILE A 25 30.76 6.19 18.66
CA ILE A 25 30.49 4.81 18.25
C ILE A 25 29.48 4.82 17.10
N MET A 26 29.65 3.89 16.18
CA MET A 26 28.79 3.74 15.02
C MET A 26 28.06 2.41 15.11
N PHE A 27 26.79 2.39 14.72
CA PHE A 27 25.96 1.21 14.62
C PHE A 27 25.37 1.13 13.22
N HIS A 28 25.47 -0.03 12.60
CA HIS A 28 24.66 -0.39 11.46
C HIS A 28 23.43 -1.11 12.00
N MET A 29 22.27 -0.48 11.84
CA MET A 29 21.00 -0.94 12.39
C MET A 29 20.02 -1.33 11.29
N SER A 30 19.25 -2.37 11.51
CA SER A 30 18.10 -2.77 10.70
C SER A 30 16.78 -2.36 11.38
N LEU A 31 15.67 -2.40 10.65
CA LEU A 31 14.35 -2.13 11.21
C LEU A 31 14.07 -3.06 12.41
N ASN A 32 13.51 -2.48 13.48
CA ASN A 32 13.25 -3.10 14.78
C ASN A 32 14.49 -3.49 15.60
N GLU A 33 15.71 -3.08 15.20
CA GLU A 33 16.89 -3.29 16.04
C GLU A 33 17.03 -2.22 17.12
N THR A 34 17.52 -2.65 18.29
CA THR A 34 17.87 -1.76 19.41
C THR A 34 19.39 -1.76 19.62
N ALA A 35 20.01 -0.59 19.49
CA ALA A 35 21.39 -0.36 19.91
C ALA A 35 21.41 0.05 21.39
N CYS A 36 22.16 -0.69 22.21
CA CYS A 36 22.29 -0.43 23.64
C CYS A 36 23.71 0.03 23.97
N ILE A 37 23.82 1.13 24.72
CA ILE A 37 25.09 1.79 25.04
C ILE A 37 25.12 2.08 26.52
N LYS A 38 26.18 1.62 27.16
CA LYS A 38 26.49 1.97 28.54
C LYS A 38 27.46 3.14 28.55
N LEU A 39 27.09 4.19 29.28
CA LEU A 39 28.00 5.27 29.63
C LEU A 39 28.42 5.11 31.09
N GLU A 40 29.72 5.18 31.33
CA GLU A 40 30.26 5.30 32.68
C GLU A 40 30.31 6.79 33.01
N THR A 41 29.51 7.21 34.00
CA THR A 41 29.53 8.58 34.51
C THR A 41 30.25 8.61 35.86
N ASN A 42 31.20 9.53 35.98
CA ASN A 42 31.83 9.86 37.25
C ASN A 42 30.91 10.84 38.01
N ALA A 43 29.70 10.40 38.35
CA ALA A 43 28.79 11.21 39.15
C ALA A 43 29.18 11.07 40.63
N SER A 44 30.05 11.95 41.11
CA SER A 44 30.31 12.14 42.53
C SER A 44 29.12 12.84 43.18
N LEU A 45 28.05 12.10 43.45
CA LEU A 45 27.01 12.52 44.39
C LEU A 45 27.60 12.48 45.82
N PRO A 46 27.41 13.52 46.65
CA PRO A 46 27.99 13.56 47.99
C PRO A 46 27.37 12.45 48.85
N GLY A 47 28.17 11.43 49.19
CA GLY A 47 27.79 10.34 50.09
C GLY A 47 27.79 8.93 49.48
N HIS A 48 27.93 8.77 48.15
CA HIS A 48 28.05 7.46 47.50
C HIS A 48 29.17 7.45 46.47
N VAL A 49 30.31 6.83 46.83
CA VAL A 49 31.37 6.47 45.88
C VAL A 49 30.93 5.19 45.19
N GLY A 50 30.21 5.33 44.07
CA GLY A 50 29.82 4.23 43.21
C GLY A 50 29.73 4.70 41.78
N THR A 51 30.22 3.90 40.83
CA THR A 51 30.03 4.17 39.40
C THR A 51 28.55 3.97 39.05
N SER A 52 27.81 5.06 38.83
CA SER A 52 26.45 4.97 38.30
C SER A 52 26.54 4.59 36.82
N SER A 53 26.06 3.40 36.48
CA SER A 53 26.00 2.92 35.10
C SER A 53 24.65 3.29 34.51
N ILE A 54 24.64 4.19 33.53
CA ILE A 54 23.44 4.56 32.78
C ILE A 54 23.43 3.80 31.46
N LEU A 55 22.28 3.20 31.13
CA LEU A 55 22.07 2.48 29.89
C LEU A 55 21.18 3.30 28.97
N HIS A 56 21.69 3.60 27.78
CA HIS A 56 20.95 4.25 26.71
C HIS A 56 20.55 3.20 25.69
N SER A 57 19.32 3.29 25.19
CA SER A 57 18.85 2.44 24.10
C SER A 57 18.29 3.31 22.97
N VAL A 58 18.68 3.02 21.74
CA VAL A 58 18.10 3.60 20.53
C VAL A 58 17.51 2.46 19.72
N GLU A 59 16.20 2.48 19.53
CA GLU A 59 15.46 1.47 18.76
C GLU A 59 15.05 2.06 17.41
N PHE A 60 15.35 1.38 16.30
CA PHE A 60 14.82 1.75 14.99
C PHE A 60 13.38 1.22 14.85
N LEU A 61 12.44 2.01 15.34
CA LEU A 61 11.05 1.60 15.55
C LEU A 61 10.26 1.39 14.25
N ARG A 62 10.37 2.29 13.27
CA ARG A 62 9.61 2.21 12.03
C ARG A 62 10.17 3.08 10.92
N LEU A 63 9.95 2.64 9.69
CA LEU A 63 10.21 3.35 8.46
C LEU A 63 8.88 3.78 7.84
N GLU A 64 8.75 5.07 7.55
CA GLU A 64 7.52 5.68 7.03
C GLU A 64 7.78 6.39 5.70
N HIS A 65 6.85 6.22 4.75
CA HIS A 65 6.76 7.09 3.58
C HIS A 65 5.56 8.02 3.70
N HIS A 66 5.82 9.32 3.57
CA HIS A 66 4.81 10.37 3.64
C HIS A 66 4.55 10.91 2.24
N TYR A 67 3.42 10.51 1.67
CA TYR A 67 2.97 10.90 0.33
C TYR A 67 2.07 12.12 0.42
N SER A 68 2.32 13.16 -0.39
CA SER A 68 1.40 14.28 -0.48
C SER A 68 0.25 13.95 -1.44
N ILE A 69 -0.97 14.32 -1.07
CA ILE A 69 -2.14 14.19 -1.93
C ILE A 69 -2.24 15.44 -2.80
N THR A 70 -2.14 15.27 -4.12
CA THR A 70 -2.16 16.36 -5.11
C THR A 70 -3.49 16.49 -5.84
N GLY A 71 -4.29 15.43 -5.87
CA GLY A 71 -5.61 15.39 -6.51
C GLY A 71 -6.60 14.60 -5.66
N LYS A 72 -7.89 14.98 -5.73
CA LYS A 72 -8.98 14.32 -5.00
C LYS A 72 -10.27 14.45 -5.81
N TYR A 73 -11.00 13.35 -5.99
CA TYR A 73 -12.38 13.39 -6.49
C TYR A 73 -13.20 12.19 -6.01
N LEU A 74 -14.52 12.36 -6.01
CA LEU A 74 -15.45 11.29 -5.65
C LEU A 74 -15.96 10.61 -6.92
N PHE A 75 -16.07 9.29 -6.87
CA PHE A 75 -16.60 8.49 -7.96
C PHE A 75 -17.41 7.30 -7.46
N GLY A 76 -18.15 6.67 -8.36
CA GLY A 76 -18.95 5.48 -8.11
C GLY A 76 -18.78 4.47 -9.24
N ILE A 77 -19.27 3.25 -9.02
CA ILE A 77 -19.46 2.29 -10.10
C ILE A 77 -20.85 2.56 -10.71
N PRO A 78 -20.95 2.93 -11.99
CA PRO A 78 -22.23 3.18 -12.63
C PRO A 78 -22.97 1.89 -12.92
N SER A 79 -24.24 1.87 -12.56
CA SER A 79 -25.24 0.89 -12.99
C SER A 79 -26.04 1.51 -14.12
N ILE A 80 -26.01 0.88 -15.29
CA ILE A 80 -26.51 1.43 -16.55
C ILE A 80 -27.68 0.59 -17.05
N SER A 81 -28.76 1.26 -17.43
CA SER A 81 -29.91 0.65 -18.08
C SER A 81 -30.27 1.41 -19.34
N PHE A 82 -30.65 0.69 -20.39
CA PHE A 82 -31.07 1.25 -21.66
C PHE A 82 -32.57 1.05 -21.86
N ASP A 83 -33.31 2.13 -22.12
CA ASP A 83 -34.68 2.10 -22.61
C ASP A 83 -34.70 2.69 -24.01
N CYS A 84 -34.77 1.82 -25.00
CA CYS A 84 -34.75 2.20 -26.40
C CYS A 84 -36.13 2.01 -27.03
N LYS A 85 -36.38 2.58 -28.21
CA LYS A 85 -37.58 2.38 -29.02
C LYS A 85 -37.19 2.37 -30.47
N CYS A 86 -37.74 1.42 -31.22
CA CYS A 86 -37.54 1.35 -32.67
C CYS A 86 -38.76 1.93 -33.41
N ASP A 87 -38.51 2.73 -34.44
CA ASP A 87 -39.52 3.43 -35.24
C ASP A 87 -39.42 2.99 -36.71
N CYS A 88 -40.51 2.42 -37.23
CA CYS A 88 -40.60 1.96 -38.60
C CYS A 88 -40.99 3.13 -39.52
N ALA A 89 -40.24 3.31 -40.61
CA ALA A 89 -40.54 4.36 -41.58
C ALA A 89 -41.95 4.22 -42.18
N GLY A 90 -42.72 5.30 -42.17
CA GLY A 90 -44.09 5.38 -42.70
C GLY A 90 -45.21 5.25 -41.66
N GLY A 91 -44.88 5.04 -40.38
CA GLY A 91 -45.83 5.13 -39.25
C GLY A 91 -45.83 6.49 -38.55
N ASP A 92 -46.61 6.60 -37.47
CA ASP A 92 -46.54 7.77 -36.58
C ASP A 92 -45.17 7.85 -35.91
N PRO A 93 -44.49 9.02 -35.93
CA PRO A 93 -43.13 9.14 -35.44
C PRO A 93 -43.09 9.01 -33.92
N ILE A 94 -42.47 7.92 -33.43
CA ILE A 94 -42.20 7.68 -32.00
C ILE A 94 -40.80 8.17 -31.64
N CYS A 95 -39.92 8.32 -32.64
CA CYS A 95 -38.51 8.65 -32.49
C CYS A 95 -38.13 9.84 -33.38
N THR A 96 -37.92 11.01 -32.78
CA THR A 96 -37.49 12.22 -33.54
C THR A 96 -36.04 12.59 -33.25
N PHE A 97 -35.34 13.02 -34.31
CA PHE A 97 -33.97 13.55 -34.19
C PHE A 97 -33.91 14.71 -33.19
N GLU A 98 -34.87 15.63 -33.29
CA GLU A 98 -34.92 16.81 -32.43
C GLU A 98 -35.05 16.44 -30.96
N GLU A 99 -35.72 15.35 -30.58
CA GLU A 99 -35.91 14.97 -29.18
C GLU A 99 -34.73 14.15 -28.62
N TYR A 100 -34.12 13.27 -29.42
CA TYR A 100 -33.16 12.26 -28.93
C TYR A 100 -31.70 12.47 -29.34
N TYR A 101 -31.38 13.43 -30.21
CA TYR A 101 -30.01 13.65 -30.64
C TYR A 101 -29.17 14.33 -29.54
N HIS A 102 -28.36 13.54 -28.83
CA HIS A 102 -27.38 13.98 -27.82
C HIS A 102 -27.94 14.92 -26.74
N LYS A 103 -29.16 14.65 -26.25
CA LYS A 103 -29.77 15.45 -25.18
C LYS A 103 -29.54 14.88 -23.79
N ASN A 104 -29.50 15.78 -22.81
CA ASN A 104 -29.55 15.45 -21.40
C ASN A 104 -31.02 15.24 -21.00
N CYS A 105 -31.37 14.02 -20.58
CA CYS A 105 -32.70 13.68 -20.08
C CYS A 105 -32.76 13.59 -18.55
N THR A 106 -31.69 14.03 -17.86
CA THR A 106 -31.64 14.05 -16.39
C THR A 106 -32.71 14.99 -15.86
N SER A 107 -33.52 14.51 -14.92
CA SER A 107 -34.53 15.30 -14.22
C SER A 107 -34.19 15.38 -12.73
N SER A 108 -34.90 16.23 -11.97
CA SER A 108 -34.71 16.33 -10.51
C SER A 108 -35.03 15.05 -9.74
N THR A 109 -35.72 14.10 -10.37
CA THR A 109 -36.19 12.84 -9.76
C THR A 109 -35.60 11.60 -10.43
N ALA A 110 -34.95 11.74 -11.58
CA ALA A 110 -34.38 10.64 -12.36
C ALA A 110 -32.85 10.60 -12.27
N PRO A 111 -32.23 9.41 -12.38
CA PRO A 111 -30.78 9.26 -12.44
C PRO A 111 -30.17 10.01 -13.64
N LEU A 112 -28.84 10.13 -13.67
CA LEU A 112 -28.12 10.75 -14.78
C LEU A 112 -28.52 10.08 -16.09
N CYS A 113 -28.99 10.87 -17.07
CA CYS A 113 -29.64 10.34 -18.26
C CYS A 113 -29.15 11.03 -19.54
N TYR A 114 -28.83 10.23 -20.56
CA TYR A 114 -28.46 10.68 -21.89
C TYR A 114 -29.31 10.02 -22.96
N THR A 115 -29.62 10.77 -24.02
CA THR A 115 -30.36 10.26 -25.18
C THR A 115 -29.46 10.08 -26.39
N SER A 116 -29.81 9.09 -27.22
CA SER A 116 -29.17 8.85 -28.51
C SER A 116 -30.22 8.59 -29.58
N PHE A 117 -29.94 9.08 -30.79
CA PHE A 117 -30.73 8.85 -31.99
C PHE A 117 -29.86 8.15 -33.03
N LEU A 118 -30.25 6.95 -33.43
CA LEU A 118 -29.55 6.13 -34.40
C LEU A 118 -30.44 5.95 -35.63
N PRO A 119 -30.17 6.68 -36.72
CA PRO A 119 -30.86 6.46 -37.98
C PRO A 119 -30.35 5.20 -38.68
N PHE A 120 -31.02 4.80 -39.75
CA PHE A 120 -30.58 3.77 -40.69
C PHE A 120 -30.39 2.38 -40.07
N GLN A 121 -31.29 1.97 -39.18
CA GLN A 121 -31.28 0.67 -38.53
C GLN A 121 -32.02 -0.39 -39.35
N SER A 122 -31.86 -1.67 -38.96
CA SER A 122 -32.52 -2.80 -39.62
C SER A 122 -34.05 -2.64 -39.59
N ASN A 123 -34.68 -2.78 -40.75
CA ASN A 123 -36.14 -2.71 -40.91
C ASN A 123 -36.82 -4.07 -40.64
N HIS A 124 -36.11 -5.03 -40.05
CA HIS A 124 -36.69 -6.32 -39.69
C HIS A 124 -37.91 -6.13 -38.77
N GLY A 125 -39.04 -6.74 -39.14
CA GLY A 125 -40.33 -6.57 -38.47
C GLY A 125 -41.21 -5.42 -38.99
N CYS A 126 -40.65 -4.46 -39.74
CA CYS A 126 -41.40 -3.37 -40.35
C CYS A 126 -42.09 -3.80 -41.66
N PHE A 127 -43.21 -3.15 -41.99
CA PHE A 127 -43.90 -3.36 -43.26
C PHE A 127 -43.22 -2.64 -44.43
N SER A 128 -42.50 -1.56 -44.18
CA SER A 128 -41.80 -0.78 -45.20
C SER A 128 -40.39 -1.33 -45.47
N SER A 129 -39.95 -1.18 -46.72
CA SER A 129 -38.56 -1.50 -47.12
C SER A 129 -37.57 -0.40 -46.74
N GLN A 130 -38.04 0.70 -46.16
CA GLN A 130 -37.21 1.80 -45.70
C GLN A 130 -36.56 1.44 -44.35
N PRO A 131 -35.35 1.95 -44.09
CA PRO A 131 -34.65 1.66 -42.84
C PRO A 131 -35.39 2.27 -41.63
N SER A 132 -35.28 1.61 -40.49
CA SER A 132 -35.86 2.07 -39.23
C SER A 132 -34.96 3.09 -38.53
N ALA A 133 -35.50 3.78 -37.52
CA ALA A 133 -34.72 4.62 -36.61
C ALA A 133 -34.85 4.07 -35.18
N VAL A 134 -33.81 4.25 -34.36
CA VAL A 134 -33.86 3.88 -32.94
C VAL A 134 -33.53 5.08 -32.07
N CYS A 135 -34.36 5.29 -31.06
CA CYS A 135 -34.18 6.30 -30.03
C CYS A 135 -33.91 5.61 -28.71
N CYS A 136 -32.91 6.06 -27.95
CA CYS A 136 -32.60 5.47 -26.66
C CYS A 136 -32.48 6.50 -25.55
N LYS A 137 -32.85 6.08 -24.35
CA LYS A 137 -32.56 6.71 -23.07
C LYS A 137 -31.65 5.79 -22.29
N MET A 138 -30.45 6.27 -21.99
CA MET A 138 -29.51 5.56 -21.14
C MET A 138 -29.55 6.22 -19.75
N SER A 139 -29.98 5.45 -18.76
CA SER A 139 -30.05 5.88 -17.36
C SER A 139 -28.87 5.31 -16.58
N ILE A 140 -28.23 6.15 -15.77
CA ILE A 140 -27.00 5.83 -15.04
C ILE A 140 -27.16 6.22 -13.58
N ARG A 141 -27.04 5.24 -12.69
CA ARG A 141 -27.16 5.40 -11.24
C ARG A 141 -25.97 4.78 -10.52
N PRO A 142 -25.59 5.24 -9.31
CA PRO A 142 -24.57 4.55 -8.54
C PRO A 142 -25.02 3.12 -8.18
N HIS A 143 -24.19 2.14 -8.50
CA HIS A 143 -24.40 0.74 -8.12
C HIS A 143 -24.34 0.62 -6.59
N GLU A 144 -25.40 0.07 -6.00
CA GLU A 144 -25.52 -0.14 -4.54
C GLU A 144 -25.23 1.11 -3.68
N ASN A 145 -25.42 2.31 -4.24
CA ASN A 145 -25.02 3.58 -3.62
C ASN A 145 -23.52 3.62 -3.20
N TRP A 146 -22.68 2.81 -3.83
CA TRP A 146 -21.25 2.81 -3.54
C TRP A 146 -20.61 4.14 -3.95
N MET A 147 -19.81 4.66 -3.03
CA MET A 147 -19.02 5.85 -3.24
C MET A 147 -17.56 5.57 -2.89
N PHE A 148 -16.66 6.09 -3.70
CA PHE A 148 -15.24 5.93 -3.54
C PHE A 148 -14.56 7.29 -3.57
N GLN A 149 -13.50 7.42 -2.77
CA GLN A 149 -12.61 8.56 -2.81
C GLN A 149 -11.38 8.19 -3.61
N ALA A 150 -11.22 8.79 -4.80
CA ALA A 150 -9.99 8.74 -5.56
C ALA A 150 -9.04 9.85 -5.08
N ILE A 151 -7.75 9.54 -5.10
CA ILE A 151 -6.67 10.46 -4.80
C ILE A 151 -5.49 10.25 -5.75
N THR A 152 -4.72 11.31 -5.94
CA THR A 152 -3.43 11.26 -6.64
C THR A 152 -2.33 11.54 -5.62
N ILE A 153 -1.32 10.69 -5.57
CA ILE A 153 -0.18 10.82 -4.65
C ILE A 153 1.11 11.20 -5.39
N SER A 154 1.91 12.08 -4.78
CA SER A 154 3.23 12.50 -5.28
C SER A 154 4.34 11.52 -4.87
N GLN A 155 5.60 11.84 -5.19
CA GLN A 155 6.74 11.17 -4.59
C GLN A 155 6.73 11.31 -3.04
N PRO A 156 7.12 10.27 -2.28
CA PRO A 156 7.09 10.34 -0.82
C PRO A 156 8.29 11.07 -0.23
N SER A 157 8.11 11.52 1.01
CA SER A 157 9.22 11.78 1.92
C SER A 157 9.50 10.58 2.81
N THR A 158 10.77 10.18 2.90
CA THR A 158 11.19 9.05 3.72
C THR A 158 11.53 9.51 5.14
N ILE A 159 10.83 8.96 6.13
CA ILE A 159 10.99 9.30 7.54
C ILE A 159 11.31 8.04 8.33
N LEU A 160 12.44 8.07 9.03
CA LEU A 160 12.76 7.08 10.06
C LEU A 160 12.20 7.55 11.39
N VAL A 161 11.66 6.63 12.18
CA VAL A 161 11.26 6.91 13.55
C VAL A 161 12.12 6.07 14.47
N LEU A 162 12.88 6.75 15.31
CA LEU A 162 13.71 6.15 16.35
C LEU A 162 13.02 6.34 17.69
N ARG A 163 13.18 5.36 18.59
CA ARG A 163 12.74 5.48 19.98
C ARG A 163 13.95 5.45 20.89
N TYR A 164 14.16 6.54 21.60
CA TYR A 164 15.27 6.72 22.51
C TYR A 164 14.81 6.53 23.95
N ARG A 165 15.52 5.70 24.72
CA ARG A 165 15.22 5.48 26.15
C ARG A 165 16.50 5.52 26.98
N ILE A 166 16.31 5.89 28.24
CA ILE A 166 17.36 5.86 29.26
C ILE A 166 16.89 4.97 30.41
N PHE A 167 17.77 4.07 30.83
CA PHE A 167 17.57 3.19 31.97
C PHE A 167 18.64 3.43 33.01
N GLU A 168 18.19 3.72 34.23
CA GLU A 168 19.03 3.88 35.41
C GLU A 168 18.94 2.62 36.25
N LYS A 169 20.11 2.15 36.71
CA LYS A 169 20.18 0.99 37.59
C LYS A 169 19.98 1.44 39.03
N LEU A 170 18.81 1.12 39.61
CA LEU A 170 18.49 1.35 41.01
C LEU A 170 18.40 0.00 41.72
N ASN A 171 19.29 -0.22 42.70
CA ASN A 171 19.39 -1.46 43.47
C ASN A 171 19.58 -2.73 42.60
N ARG A 172 18.49 -3.48 42.37
CA ARG A 172 18.43 -4.77 41.64
C ARG A 172 17.63 -4.70 40.32
N GLY A 173 17.10 -3.54 39.93
CA GLY A 173 16.24 -3.38 38.75
C GLY A 173 16.62 -2.19 37.88
N TRP A 174 16.13 -2.20 36.64
CA TRP A 174 16.24 -1.07 35.72
C TRP A 174 15.01 -0.19 35.83
N LYS A 175 15.19 1.11 36.04
CA LYS A 175 14.11 2.10 35.97
C LYS A 175 14.29 2.91 34.69
N LYS A 176 13.26 2.94 33.85
CA LYS A 176 13.22 3.81 32.67
C LYS A 176 13.03 5.26 33.13
N SER A 177 13.97 6.14 32.84
CA SER A 177 13.89 7.57 33.17
C SER A 177 13.44 8.43 31.99
N VAL A 178 13.78 8.06 30.75
CA VAL A 178 13.40 8.78 29.52
C VAL A 178 12.83 7.81 28.47
N ASP A 179 11.85 8.27 27.69
CA ASP A 179 11.23 7.54 26.56
C ASP A 179 10.69 8.52 25.52
N GLU A 180 11.46 8.75 24.46
CA GLU A 180 11.18 9.75 23.42
C GLU A 180 11.16 9.13 22.03
N LYS A 181 10.38 9.73 21.11
CA LYS A 181 10.35 9.35 19.69
C LYS A 181 10.95 10.46 18.84
N ILE A 182 11.94 10.12 18.04
CA ILE A 182 12.68 11.03 17.17
C ILE A 182 12.31 10.70 15.72
N LYS A 183 11.90 11.70 14.94
CA LYS A 183 11.58 11.52 13.51
C LYS A 183 12.69 12.12 12.66
N VAL A 184 13.30 11.31 11.81
CA VAL A 184 14.44 11.70 10.98
C VAL A 184 14.05 11.63 9.51
N SER A 185 14.12 12.77 8.80
CA SER A 185 13.95 12.80 7.35
C SER A 185 15.23 12.36 6.65
N LEU A 186 15.17 11.30 5.85
CA LEU A 186 16.31 10.84 5.04
C LEU A 186 16.52 11.64 3.75
N ASN A 187 15.52 12.44 3.36
CA ASN A 187 15.59 13.23 2.13
C ASN A 187 16.62 14.36 2.20
N SER A 188 17.00 14.77 3.41
CA SER A 188 17.91 15.90 3.67
C SER A 188 19.35 15.46 3.96
N GLY A 189 19.68 14.18 3.78
CA GLY A 189 20.97 13.60 4.15
C GLY A 189 21.00 13.11 5.59
N GLY A 190 22.11 13.33 6.31
CA GLY A 190 22.24 12.99 7.73
C GLY A 190 21.57 14.04 8.61
N ALA A 191 20.83 13.60 9.63
CA ALA A 191 20.21 14.50 10.60
C ALA A 191 20.89 14.37 11.97
N LYS A 192 21.22 15.52 12.56
CA LYS A 192 21.83 15.64 13.89
C LYS A 192 20.75 15.97 14.93
N TYR A 193 20.77 15.25 16.05
CA TYR A 193 19.92 15.48 17.21
C TYR A 193 20.76 15.49 18.48
N ASP A 194 20.65 16.57 19.26
CA ASP A 194 21.26 16.65 20.58
C ASP A 194 20.23 16.15 21.61
N LEU A 195 20.50 14.98 22.19
CA LEU A 195 19.65 14.31 23.16
C LEU A 195 20.18 14.52 24.57
N ASN A 196 19.29 14.99 25.44
CA ASN A 196 19.50 15.17 26.87
C ASN A 196 20.73 16.06 27.22
N GLN A 197 20.46 17.30 27.61
CA GLN A 197 21.50 18.28 28.01
C GLN A 197 22.39 17.77 29.16
N GLU A 198 21.88 16.88 30.01
CA GLU A 198 22.59 16.35 31.18
C GLU A 198 23.64 15.29 30.81
N HIS A 199 23.35 14.45 29.81
CA HIS A 199 24.26 13.38 29.36
C HIS A 199 25.03 13.73 28.09
N SER A 200 24.70 14.85 27.42
CA SER A 200 25.42 15.39 26.26
C SER A 200 25.63 14.34 25.15
N ILE A 201 24.56 13.64 24.77
CA ILE A 201 24.59 12.63 23.70
C ILE A 201 24.12 13.28 22.41
N GLU A 202 24.93 13.18 21.38
CA GLU A 202 24.56 13.58 20.02
C GLU A 202 24.32 12.33 19.17
N ILE A 203 23.17 12.28 18.50
CA ILE A 203 22.83 11.24 17.53
C ILE A 203 22.84 11.82 16.13
N ILE A 204 23.60 11.18 15.25
CA ILE A 204 23.59 11.44 13.82
C ILE A 204 23.06 10.17 13.15
N ALA A 205 21.92 10.29 12.49
CA ALA A 205 21.29 9.19 11.76
C ALA A 205 21.37 9.45 10.25
N SER A 206 21.85 8.46 9.49
CA SER A 206 21.85 8.47 8.03
C SER A 206 21.44 7.10 7.49
N GLY A 207 20.73 7.06 6.37
CA GLY A 207 20.23 5.82 5.79
C GLY A 207 20.03 5.94 4.29
N SER A 208 19.96 4.79 3.61
CA SER A 208 19.61 4.72 2.19
C SER A 208 18.10 4.83 1.97
N ARG A 209 17.70 5.07 0.72
CA ARG A 209 16.29 4.98 0.33
C ARG A 209 15.81 3.51 0.43
N PRO A 210 14.56 3.27 0.85
CA PRO A 210 14.00 1.93 0.88
C PRO A 210 13.93 1.31 -0.52
N HIS A 211 13.97 -0.03 -0.58
CA HIS A 211 13.92 -0.77 -1.84
C HIS A 211 12.57 -0.70 -2.54
N ARG A 212 11.49 -0.53 -1.77
CA ARG A 212 10.11 -0.46 -2.27
C ARG A 212 9.48 0.87 -1.92
N GLN A 213 8.54 1.30 -2.76
CA GLN A 213 7.70 2.46 -2.54
C GLN A 213 6.41 2.26 -3.31
N LEU A 214 5.31 2.88 -2.85
CA LEU A 214 4.18 3.10 -3.74
C LEU A 214 4.60 4.06 -4.85
N GLU A 215 4.26 3.68 -6.08
CA GLU A 215 4.49 4.52 -7.24
C GLU A 215 3.57 5.75 -7.20
N PRO A 216 4.09 6.95 -7.54
CA PRO A 216 3.26 8.13 -7.72
C PRO A 216 2.14 7.85 -8.72
N GLY A 217 0.91 8.18 -8.35
CA GLY A 217 -0.25 7.83 -9.16
C GLY A 217 -1.56 7.86 -8.40
N ASN A 218 -2.56 7.21 -8.98
CA ASN A 218 -3.93 7.26 -8.51
C ASN A 218 -4.28 6.03 -7.66
N TYR A 219 -4.86 6.27 -6.50
CA TYR A 219 -5.31 5.25 -5.55
C TYR A 219 -6.70 5.62 -5.03
N PHE A 220 -7.40 4.69 -4.39
CA PHE A 220 -8.74 4.97 -3.90
C PHE A 220 -9.13 4.10 -2.71
N TRP A 221 -10.24 4.46 -2.05
CA TRP A 221 -10.89 3.62 -1.05
C TRP A 221 -12.41 3.84 -1.09
N GLN A 222 -13.16 2.89 -0.55
CA GLN A 222 -14.62 2.99 -0.44
C GLN A 222 -15.03 3.84 0.77
N LEU A 223 -16.03 4.69 0.58
CA LEU A 223 -16.65 5.49 1.63
C LEU A 223 -17.91 4.78 2.14
N GLY A 224 -18.22 4.95 3.43
CA GLY A 224 -19.51 4.55 4.00
C GLY A 224 -19.64 3.10 4.48
N THR A 225 -18.60 2.26 4.36
CA THR A 225 -18.57 0.89 4.91
C THR A 225 -18.36 0.82 6.44
N SER A 226 -18.58 1.91 7.17
CA SER A 226 -18.38 1.99 8.63
C SER A 226 -19.48 1.32 9.47
N ALA A 227 -19.97 0.14 9.07
CA ALA A 227 -20.80 -0.67 9.96
C ALA A 227 -20.00 -1.18 11.18
N ASN A 228 -18.66 -1.28 11.08
CA ASN A 228 -17.79 -1.91 12.08
C ASN A 228 -16.56 -1.09 12.52
N ASN A 229 -16.52 0.24 12.33
CA ASN A 229 -15.32 1.07 12.60
C ASN A 229 -14.04 0.60 11.85
N GLU A 230 -14.19 -0.14 10.76
CA GLU A 230 -13.06 -0.59 9.95
C GLU A 230 -12.34 0.61 9.32
N LYS A 231 -11.01 0.60 9.41
CA LYS A 231 -10.18 1.64 8.80
C LYS A 231 -10.34 1.58 7.27
N PRO A 232 -10.38 2.74 6.58
CA PRO A 232 -10.46 2.77 5.13
C PRO A 232 -9.29 2.00 4.50
N GLN A 233 -9.60 1.07 3.61
CA GLN A 233 -8.61 0.27 2.90
C GLN A 233 -8.21 0.96 1.61
N LEU A 234 -6.97 1.46 1.55
CA LEU A 234 -6.39 2.01 0.32
C LEU A 234 -6.21 0.87 -0.70
N ARG A 235 -6.69 1.08 -1.91
CA ARG A 235 -6.67 0.14 -3.03
C ARG A 235 -5.90 0.72 -4.21
N GLY A 236 -5.31 -0.17 -5.00
CA GLY A 236 -4.56 0.15 -6.21
C GLY A 236 -4.44 -1.05 -7.15
N LYS A 237 -3.35 -1.08 -7.94
CA LYS A 237 -3.09 -2.11 -8.97
C LYS A 237 -4.19 -2.25 -10.03
N ILE A 238 -4.90 -1.15 -10.28
CA ILE A 238 -5.90 -1.05 -11.34
C ILE A 238 -5.86 0.36 -11.93
N ALA A 239 -6.17 0.47 -13.22
CA ALA A 239 -6.21 1.74 -13.90
C ALA A 239 -7.40 2.60 -13.41
N ILE A 240 -7.09 3.78 -12.90
CA ILE A 240 -8.05 4.79 -12.45
C ILE A 240 -7.66 6.13 -13.06
N ASN A 241 -8.66 6.87 -13.52
CA ASN A 241 -8.47 8.18 -14.12
C ASN A 241 -7.84 9.16 -13.13
N ASP A 242 -6.94 9.99 -13.61
CA ASP A 242 -6.53 11.20 -12.88
C ASP A 242 -7.70 12.22 -12.83
N PHE A 243 -7.62 13.21 -11.95
CA PHE A 243 -8.60 14.29 -11.82
C PHE A 243 -8.93 14.98 -13.16
N ASN A 244 -7.95 15.14 -14.05
CA ASN A 244 -8.18 15.75 -15.37
C ASN A 244 -8.51 14.76 -16.48
N GLU A 245 -8.30 13.47 -16.24
CA GLU A 245 -8.54 12.37 -17.17
C GLU A 245 -9.99 11.87 -17.09
N THR A 246 -10.49 11.25 -18.16
CA THR A 246 -11.92 10.87 -18.29
C THR A 246 -12.12 9.64 -19.19
N SER A 247 -11.15 8.73 -19.26
CA SER A 247 -11.26 7.51 -20.07
C SER A 247 -12.39 6.61 -19.53
N LEU A 248 -13.21 6.06 -20.43
CA LEU A 248 -14.25 5.09 -20.08
C LEU A 248 -13.70 3.69 -19.77
N GLU A 249 -12.44 3.42 -20.11
CA GLU A 249 -11.75 2.13 -19.87
C GLU A 249 -11.16 2.02 -18.45
N LYS A 250 -11.17 3.11 -17.67
CA LYS A 250 -10.54 3.16 -16.33
C LYS A 250 -11.57 3.46 -15.25
N LEU A 251 -11.29 3.14 -14.00
CA LEU A 251 -12.14 3.61 -12.89
C LEU A 251 -12.24 5.14 -12.86
N GLY A 252 -13.32 5.68 -12.29
CA GLY A 252 -13.42 7.10 -11.96
C GLY A 252 -13.95 8.03 -13.05
N TRP A 253 -14.56 7.51 -14.13
CA TRP A 253 -15.24 8.34 -15.14
C TRP A 253 -16.66 8.78 -14.71
N PHE A 254 -17.31 8.04 -13.80
CA PHE A 254 -18.59 8.40 -13.21
C PHE A 254 -18.39 9.09 -11.85
N ARG A 255 -18.48 10.42 -11.83
CA ARG A 255 -18.02 11.27 -10.72
C ARG A 255 -19.17 11.92 -9.98
N MET A 256 -18.93 12.27 -8.72
CA MET A 256 -19.84 13.09 -7.94
C MET A 256 -19.26 14.48 -7.74
N GLU A 257 -19.96 15.50 -8.24
CA GLU A 257 -19.60 16.91 -8.14
C GLU A 257 -20.68 17.67 -7.37
N GLY A 258 -20.30 18.26 -6.23
CA GLY A 258 -21.24 18.87 -5.28
C GLY A 258 -22.08 17.79 -4.59
N ASN A 259 -23.17 17.38 -5.24
CA ASN A 259 -24.06 16.28 -4.85
C ASN A 259 -24.74 15.65 -6.09
N VAL A 260 -24.19 15.88 -7.28
CA VAL A 260 -24.76 15.43 -8.55
C VAL A 260 -23.79 14.47 -9.21
N TRP A 261 -24.31 13.35 -9.68
CA TRP A 261 -23.56 12.40 -10.48
C TRP A 261 -23.40 12.92 -11.90
N THR A 262 -22.17 12.98 -12.40
CA THR A 262 -21.84 13.53 -13.71
C THR A 262 -20.81 12.67 -14.43
N ILE A 263 -20.83 12.77 -15.76
CA ILE A 263 -19.79 12.26 -16.64
C ILE A 263 -19.28 13.44 -17.46
N LYS A 264 -18.01 13.77 -17.32
CA LYS A 264 -17.40 14.88 -18.06
C LYS A 264 -17.48 14.60 -19.56
N ASN A 265 -18.06 15.54 -20.31
CA ASN A 265 -18.41 15.39 -21.73
C ASN A 265 -19.36 14.21 -22.04
N GLY A 266 -20.19 13.80 -21.07
CA GLY A 266 -21.10 12.65 -21.20
C GLY A 266 -22.07 12.74 -22.39
N LEU A 267 -22.57 13.94 -22.71
CA LEU A 267 -23.48 14.16 -23.86
C LEU A 267 -22.89 13.70 -25.20
N GLY A 268 -21.59 13.92 -25.39
CA GLY A 268 -20.90 13.52 -26.62
C GLY A 268 -20.34 12.11 -26.55
N ARG A 269 -19.91 11.65 -25.37
CA ARG A 269 -19.19 10.37 -25.22
C ARG A 269 -20.10 9.17 -25.05
N MET A 270 -21.12 9.29 -24.21
CA MET A 270 -21.93 8.12 -23.88
C MET A 270 -22.76 7.62 -25.07
N PRO A 271 -23.43 8.48 -25.86
CA PRO A 271 -24.09 8.01 -27.08
C PRO A 271 -23.13 7.39 -28.10
N LYS A 272 -21.86 7.81 -28.13
CA LYS A 272 -20.85 7.24 -29.04
C LYS A 272 -20.30 5.90 -28.56
N ALA A 273 -20.21 5.69 -27.25
CA ALA A 273 -19.82 4.42 -26.67
C ALA A 273 -20.93 3.35 -26.77
N GLN A 274 -22.19 3.79 -26.88
CA GLN A 274 -23.33 2.90 -26.99
C GLN A 274 -23.41 2.28 -28.38
N HIS A 275 -23.52 0.94 -28.42
CA HIS A 275 -23.80 0.19 -29.64
C HIS A 275 -25.13 -0.55 -29.48
N ILE A 276 -25.96 -0.49 -30.52
CA ILE A 276 -27.28 -1.13 -30.53
C ILE A 276 -27.42 -1.93 -31.82
N GLN A 277 -27.99 -3.12 -31.71
CA GLN A 277 -28.35 -3.97 -32.82
C GLN A 277 -29.84 -4.32 -32.72
N VAL A 278 -30.63 -3.83 -33.69
CA VAL A 278 -32.06 -4.16 -33.77
C VAL A 278 -32.22 -5.60 -34.24
N LYS A 279 -32.95 -6.41 -33.45
CA LYS A 279 -33.34 -7.78 -33.83
C LYS A 279 -34.69 -7.78 -34.54
N ASP A 280 -35.66 -7.08 -33.97
CA ASP A 280 -37.00 -6.95 -34.54
C ASP A 280 -37.58 -5.61 -34.08
N CYS A 281 -37.78 -4.71 -35.03
CA CYS A 281 -38.26 -3.36 -34.75
C CYS A 281 -39.72 -3.37 -34.29
N LYS A 282 -40.59 -4.22 -34.89
CA LYS A 282 -42.01 -4.28 -34.56
C LYS A 282 -42.25 -4.99 -33.23
N ALA A 283 -41.57 -6.12 -33.01
CA ALA A 283 -41.60 -6.82 -31.73
C ALA A 283 -40.79 -6.11 -30.64
N GLN A 284 -40.17 -4.98 -31.01
CA GLN A 284 -39.49 -4.12 -30.10
C GLN A 284 -38.31 -4.82 -29.35
N ASN A 285 -37.45 -5.52 -30.09
CA ASN A 285 -36.34 -6.32 -29.56
C ASN A 285 -34.97 -5.86 -30.09
N TYR A 286 -33.99 -5.77 -29.20
CA TYR A 286 -32.64 -5.30 -29.50
C TYR A 286 -31.57 -5.93 -28.61
N LEU A 287 -30.33 -5.83 -29.08
CA LEU A 287 -29.13 -6.04 -28.27
C LEU A 287 -28.45 -4.70 -28.07
N THR A 288 -27.84 -4.50 -26.91
CA THR A 288 -27.02 -3.33 -26.66
C THR A 288 -25.73 -3.71 -25.93
N THR A 289 -24.67 -2.99 -26.27
CA THR A 289 -23.37 -3.03 -25.60
C THR A 289 -22.89 -1.61 -25.38
N LEU A 290 -21.94 -1.47 -24.47
CA LEU A 290 -21.29 -0.20 -24.16
C LEU A 290 -19.78 -0.41 -24.25
N ASP A 291 -19.14 0.43 -25.05
CA ASP A 291 -17.68 0.51 -25.17
C ASP A 291 -17.11 1.31 -24.00
N ALA A 292 -17.08 0.66 -22.83
CA ALA A 292 -16.59 1.17 -21.57
C ALA A 292 -16.15 0.01 -20.69
N GLU A 293 -15.47 0.31 -19.58
CA GLU A 293 -15.19 -0.63 -18.51
C GLU A 293 -15.67 -0.06 -17.16
N GLN A 294 -15.63 -0.90 -16.13
CA GLN A 294 -15.90 -0.52 -14.75
C GLN A 294 -17.34 -0.06 -14.51
N PHE A 295 -18.31 -0.84 -15.01
CA PHE A 295 -19.75 -0.58 -14.87
C PHE A 295 -20.53 -1.86 -14.59
N VAL A 296 -21.80 -1.69 -14.24
CA VAL A 296 -22.79 -2.77 -14.15
C VAL A 296 -23.85 -2.52 -15.20
N LEU A 297 -24.14 -3.52 -16.04
CA LEU A 297 -25.19 -3.43 -17.04
C LEU A 297 -26.45 -4.12 -16.51
N GLU A 298 -27.55 -3.37 -16.39
CA GLU A 298 -28.85 -3.86 -15.94
C GLU A 298 -29.77 -4.12 -17.12
N GLY A 299 -29.95 -5.41 -17.45
CA GLY A 299 -30.88 -5.91 -18.44
C GLY A 299 -32.31 -6.04 -17.93
N SER A 300 -33.21 -6.49 -18.80
CA SER A 300 -34.61 -6.77 -18.45
C SER A 300 -34.75 -7.93 -17.45
N GLU A 301 -33.85 -8.93 -17.52
CA GLU A 301 -33.86 -10.14 -16.69
C GLU A 301 -32.49 -10.47 -16.07
N ASP A 302 -31.39 -9.97 -16.64
CA ASP A 302 -30.01 -10.29 -16.23
C ASP A 302 -29.21 -9.04 -15.80
N LYS A 303 -28.23 -9.23 -14.91
CA LYS A 303 -27.21 -8.23 -14.57
C LYS A 303 -25.82 -8.72 -14.96
N ILE A 304 -25.06 -7.91 -15.70
CA ILE A 304 -23.64 -8.16 -15.95
C ILE A 304 -22.81 -7.22 -15.09
N LEU A 305 -22.00 -7.81 -14.22
CA LEU A 305 -20.99 -7.10 -13.44
C LEU A 305 -19.71 -6.99 -14.29
N ASN A 306 -19.34 -5.78 -14.71
CA ASN A 306 -18.13 -5.50 -15.46
C ASN A 306 -17.27 -4.47 -14.73
N TYR A 307 -16.78 -4.83 -13.54
CA TYR A 307 -15.86 -3.98 -12.78
C TYR A 307 -14.85 -4.83 -12.01
N ASN A 308 -13.70 -4.23 -11.71
CA ASN A 308 -12.67 -4.77 -10.84
C ASN A 308 -12.27 -3.64 -9.86
N LEU A 309 -12.10 -3.95 -8.57
CA LEU A 309 -11.73 -2.97 -7.54
C LEU A 309 -10.25 -3.04 -7.14
N GLY A 310 -9.43 -3.72 -7.93
CA GLY A 310 -8.01 -3.93 -7.65
C GLY A 310 -7.78 -4.70 -6.35
N SER A 311 -6.56 -4.58 -5.82
CA SER A 311 -6.19 -5.17 -4.52
C SER A 311 -6.02 -4.08 -3.46
N ALA A 312 -6.18 -4.47 -2.19
CA ALA A 312 -5.83 -3.57 -1.10
C ALA A 312 -4.30 -3.49 -1.00
N ILE A 313 -3.78 -2.28 -0.79
CA ILE A 313 -2.33 -2.06 -0.69
C ILE A 313 -1.75 -2.70 0.59
N ILE A 314 -2.57 -2.87 1.62
CA ILE A 314 -2.18 -3.56 2.86
C ILE A 314 -1.93 -5.05 2.67
N ASP A 315 -2.40 -5.64 1.56
CA ASP A 315 -2.16 -7.05 1.25
C ASP A 315 -0.72 -7.29 0.77
N ASP A 316 0.00 -6.23 0.39
CA ASP A 316 1.41 -6.31 -0.03
C ASP A 316 2.31 -6.60 1.18
N PRO A 317 3.18 -7.64 1.13
CA PRO A 317 3.95 -8.07 2.30
C PRO A 317 4.89 -7.01 2.90
N TRP A 318 5.32 -6.05 2.07
CA TRP A 318 6.22 -4.98 2.49
C TRP A 318 5.49 -3.82 3.19
N VAL A 319 4.16 -3.78 3.15
CA VAL A 319 3.34 -2.73 3.76
C VAL A 319 2.90 -3.19 5.16
N GLY A 320 3.46 -2.58 6.19
CA GLY A 320 3.11 -2.86 7.59
C GLY A 320 1.86 -2.11 8.08
N GLY A 321 1.48 -1.02 7.39
CA GLY A 321 0.29 -0.24 7.74
C GLY A 321 0.12 0.99 6.88
N ILE A 322 -1.12 1.49 6.81
CA ILE A 322 -1.46 2.70 6.05
C ILE A 322 -2.30 3.62 6.94
N GLU A 323 -1.91 4.88 6.99
CA GLU A 323 -2.66 5.95 7.66
C GLU A 323 -3.07 6.98 6.60
N ILE A 324 -4.37 7.15 6.42
CA ILE A 324 -4.94 8.09 5.45
C ILE A 324 -5.27 9.39 6.17
N GLY A 325 -4.51 10.45 5.89
CA GLY A 325 -4.79 11.81 6.34
C GLY A 325 -5.56 12.63 5.30
N ASN A 326 -5.85 13.89 5.62
CA ASN A 326 -6.59 14.77 4.71
C ASN A 326 -5.74 15.24 3.50
N ARG A 327 -4.45 15.48 3.71
CA ARG A 327 -3.51 16.00 2.68
C ARG A 327 -2.31 15.11 2.42
N ALA A 328 -2.18 14.03 3.19
CA ALA A 328 -1.06 13.11 3.07
C ALA A 328 -1.49 11.69 3.43
N ILE A 329 -0.76 10.72 2.89
CA ILE A 329 -0.84 9.32 3.29
C ILE A 329 0.51 8.92 3.89
N THR A 330 0.45 8.22 5.01
CA THR A 330 1.62 7.59 5.61
C THR A 330 1.55 6.09 5.37
N VAL A 331 2.58 5.54 4.73
CA VAL A 331 2.78 4.10 4.57
C VAL A 331 3.89 3.67 5.51
N ASN A 332 3.58 2.79 6.44
CA ASN A 332 4.54 2.15 7.32
C ASN A 332 5.08 0.92 6.60
N HIS A 333 6.40 0.80 6.51
CA HIS A 333 7.04 -0.36 5.90
C HIS A 333 7.15 -1.49 6.92
N ALA A 334 6.83 -2.71 6.49
CA ALA A 334 7.10 -3.94 7.23
C ALA A 334 8.55 -4.41 7.05
N GLU A 335 9.19 -4.03 5.95
CA GLU A 335 10.61 -4.26 5.67
C GLU A 335 11.44 -2.98 5.83
N GLY A 336 12.72 -3.14 6.17
CA GLY A 336 13.61 -2.04 6.50
C GLY A 336 14.76 -1.84 5.52
N THR A 337 15.37 -0.66 5.58
CA THR A 337 16.70 -0.40 5.02
C THR A 337 17.74 -0.41 6.15
N SER A 338 19.02 -0.53 5.81
CA SER A 338 20.10 -0.30 6.78
C SER A 338 20.19 1.18 7.14
N LEU A 339 20.28 1.45 8.45
CA LEU A 339 20.49 2.74 9.07
C LEU A 339 21.90 2.77 9.67
N LEU A 340 22.68 3.81 9.34
CA LEU A 340 23.90 4.13 10.04
C LEU A 340 23.60 5.14 11.15
N LEU A 341 23.79 4.72 12.39
CA LEU A 341 23.63 5.54 13.58
C LEU A 341 25.00 5.84 14.18
N THR A 342 25.39 7.11 14.20
CA THR A 342 26.59 7.55 14.90
C THR A 342 26.18 8.25 16.19
N LEU A 343 26.67 7.74 17.31
CA LEU A 343 26.47 8.34 18.62
C LEU A 343 27.78 8.97 19.10
N LYS A 344 27.72 10.24 19.50
CA LYS A 344 28.83 10.95 20.14
C LYS A 344 28.47 11.29 21.58
N ALA A 345 29.42 11.11 22.49
CA ALA A 345 29.28 11.42 23.91
C ALA A 345 30.56 12.05 24.46
N LYS A 346 30.45 12.73 25.60
CA LYS A 346 31.58 13.31 26.36
C LYS A 346 32.39 12.27 27.15
N SER A 347 31.97 11.01 27.14
CA SER A 347 32.72 9.88 27.69
C SER A 347 32.79 8.74 26.68
N GLN A 348 33.66 7.76 26.88
CA GLN A 348 33.81 6.63 25.96
C GLN A 348 32.57 5.73 26.01
N PRO A 349 31.78 5.63 24.92
CA PRO A 349 30.61 4.76 24.88
C PRO A 349 31.01 3.29 24.77
N ARG A 350 30.33 2.41 25.54
CA ARG A 350 30.49 0.96 25.44
C ARG A 350 29.21 0.31 24.94
N ALA A 351 29.27 -0.33 23.78
CA ALA A 351 28.15 -1.12 23.27
C ALA A 351 27.92 -2.37 24.13
N VAL A 352 26.66 -2.69 24.39
CA VAL A 352 26.25 -3.91 25.10
C VAL A 352 25.23 -4.66 24.25
N HIS A 353 25.27 -5.99 24.27
CA HIS A 353 24.36 -6.84 23.50
C HIS A 353 23.74 -7.93 24.40
N HIS A 354 22.56 -8.39 24.03
CA HIS A 354 21.92 -9.56 24.63
C HIS A 354 22.30 -10.84 23.86
N ILE A 355 22.06 -12.00 24.49
CA ILE A 355 22.24 -13.31 23.87
C ILE A 355 21.04 -13.58 22.95
N SER A 356 21.30 -14.11 21.76
CA SER A 356 20.24 -14.53 20.82
C SER A 356 19.93 -16.02 21.01
N GLN A 357 18.68 -16.42 20.82
CA GLN A 357 18.25 -17.82 20.97
C GLN A 357 16.97 -18.10 20.16
N PHE A 358 16.75 -19.36 19.80
CA PHE A 358 15.48 -19.87 19.27
C PHE A 358 15.36 -21.37 19.59
N SER A 359 14.12 -21.88 19.70
CA SER A 359 13.87 -23.29 19.98
C SER A 359 13.76 -24.12 18.71
N THR A 360 12.97 -23.68 17.72
CA THR A 360 12.87 -24.33 16.42
C THR A 360 12.26 -23.39 15.37
N PHE A 361 12.31 -23.78 14.10
CA PHE A 361 11.69 -23.03 13.00
C PHE A 361 10.97 -23.95 12.01
N ASN A 362 10.02 -23.39 11.26
CA ASN A 362 9.33 -24.04 10.15
C ASN A 362 9.05 -23.00 9.04
N GLY A 363 8.66 -23.43 7.85
CA GLY A 363 8.27 -22.50 6.79
C GLY A 363 8.04 -23.13 5.42
N SER A 364 7.98 -22.27 4.40
CA SER A 364 7.92 -22.67 3.00
C SER A 364 8.51 -21.58 2.09
N ILE A 365 8.99 -21.98 0.92
CA ILE A 365 9.32 -21.05 -0.16
C ILE A 365 8.06 -20.81 -0.97
N GLN A 366 7.70 -19.54 -1.19
CA GLN A 366 6.47 -19.16 -1.87
C GLN A 366 6.78 -18.27 -3.08
N LEU A 367 6.11 -18.56 -4.20
CA LEU A 367 5.93 -17.67 -5.33
C LEU A 367 4.44 -17.35 -5.41
N ASP A 368 4.08 -16.09 -5.10
CA ASP A 368 2.67 -15.69 -5.10
C ASP A 368 2.17 -15.32 -6.50
N LYS A 369 0.86 -15.09 -6.61
CA LYS A 369 0.16 -14.65 -7.82
C LYS A 369 0.66 -13.33 -8.42
N GLU A 370 1.47 -12.58 -7.68
CA GLU A 370 2.09 -11.30 -8.09
C GLU A 370 3.56 -11.46 -8.46
N SER A 371 4.05 -12.70 -8.52
CA SER A 371 5.46 -13.05 -8.77
C SER A 371 6.42 -12.61 -7.66
N ASN A 372 5.95 -12.29 -6.45
CA ASN A 372 6.85 -12.11 -5.31
C ASN A 372 7.37 -13.49 -4.88
N ARG A 373 8.68 -13.58 -4.69
CA ARG A 373 9.33 -14.79 -4.21
C ARG A 373 9.94 -14.58 -2.83
N PHE A 374 9.54 -15.39 -1.86
CA PHE A 374 9.96 -15.21 -0.48
C PHE A 374 9.95 -16.51 0.32
N LEU A 375 10.74 -16.54 1.39
CA LEU A 375 10.62 -17.51 2.48
C LEU A 375 9.59 -16.99 3.46
N ASN A 376 8.61 -17.82 3.78
CA ASN A 376 7.66 -17.59 4.84
C ASN A 376 8.04 -18.49 6.02
N LEU A 377 8.66 -17.91 7.04
CA LEU A 377 9.26 -18.60 8.18
C LEU A 377 8.48 -18.32 9.46
N THR A 378 8.43 -19.31 10.33
CA THR A 378 7.85 -19.23 11.68
C THR A 378 8.85 -19.80 12.68
N PHE A 379 9.10 -19.06 13.76
CA PHE A 379 10.01 -19.41 14.84
C PHE A 379 9.25 -19.59 16.14
N LEU A 380 9.76 -20.48 17.00
CA LEU A 380 9.27 -20.69 18.36
C LEU A 380 10.35 -20.30 19.38
N ASP A 381 9.91 -19.72 20.50
CA ASP A 381 10.72 -19.26 21.64
C ASP A 381 11.96 -18.45 21.21
N THR A 382 11.76 -17.46 20.36
CA THR A 382 12.85 -16.70 19.74
C THR A 382 13.16 -15.41 20.47
N ARG A 383 14.44 -15.01 20.45
CA ARG A 383 14.94 -13.73 20.98
C ARG A 383 16.21 -13.30 20.25
N GLY A 384 16.33 -12.01 19.97
CA GLY A 384 17.55 -11.42 19.38
C GLY A 384 17.70 -11.70 17.88
N THR A 385 18.94 -11.90 17.44
CA THR A 385 19.30 -12.05 16.01
C THR A 385 19.48 -13.50 15.61
N LEU A 386 18.77 -13.93 14.57
CA LEU A 386 18.93 -15.22 13.92
C LEU A 386 19.61 -15.05 12.56
N ILE A 387 20.50 -15.98 12.20
CA ILE A 387 21.22 -15.98 10.93
C ILE A 387 20.79 -17.21 10.15
N GLY A 388 20.28 -16.99 8.94
CA GLY A 388 19.82 -18.02 8.03
C GLY A 388 20.72 -18.15 6.81
N GLN A 389 20.95 -19.40 6.39
CA GLN A 389 21.73 -19.76 5.22
C GLN A 389 20.90 -20.70 4.35
N VAL A 390 20.84 -20.42 3.05
CA VAL A 390 20.10 -21.24 2.08
C VAL A 390 21.08 -21.95 1.17
N PHE A 391 20.90 -23.26 1.05
CA PHE A 391 21.73 -24.14 0.24
C PHE A 391 20.91 -24.88 -0.81
N SER A 392 21.54 -25.14 -1.95
CA SER A 392 20.96 -25.97 -3.01
C SER A 392 20.86 -27.46 -2.62
N SER A 393 21.66 -27.93 -1.65
CA SER A 393 21.64 -29.33 -1.18
C SER A 393 22.13 -29.48 0.27
N GLU A 394 21.89 -30.66 0.85
CA GLU A 394 22.35 -31.03 2.20
C GLU A 394 23.88 -31.05 2.34
N SER A 395 24.62 -31.22 1.23
CA SER A 395 26.09 -31.17 1.23
C SER A 395 26.65 -29.80 1.62
N ARG A 396 25.80 -28.74 1.59
CA ARG A 396 26.15 -27.34 1.86
C ARG A 396 27.32 -26.81 1.02
N ALA A 397 27.63 -27.46 -0.10
CA ALA A 397 28.76 -27.09 -0.96
C ALA A 397 28.56 -25.73 -1.66
N GLN A 398 27.30 -25.38 -1.96
CA GLN A 398 26.93 -24.12 -2.59
C GLN A 398 25.86 -23.42 -1.76
N MET A 399 26.22 -22.22 -1.27
CA MET A 399 25.32 -21.31 -0.57
C MET A 399 24.72 -20.35 -1.60
N ASP A 400 23.38 -20.28 -1.64
CA ASP A 400 22.66 -19.42 -2.58
C ASP A 400 22.43 -18.02 -1.99
N ILE A 401 22.11 -17.94 -0.69
CA ILE A 401 21.86 -16.67 0.02
C ILE A 401 22.13 -16.84 1.52
N VAL A 402 22.55 -15.74 2.15
CA VAL A 402 22.58 -15.58 3.61
C VAL A 402 21.68 -14.40 4.00
N PHE A 403 20.97 -14.52 5.11
CA PHE A 403 20.09 -13.48 5.62
C PHE A 403 20.13 -13.44 7.16
N SER A 404 19.71 -12.33 7.73
CA SER A 404 19.50 -12.20 9.17
C SER A 404 18.05 -11.80 9.46
N ILE A 405 17.52 -12.33 10.57
CA ILE A 405 16.19 -12.02 11.07
C ILE A 405 16.35 -11.46 12.47
N GLN A 406 15.71 -10.33 12.71
CA GLN A 406 15.71 -9.68 14.01
C GLN A 406 14.37 -9.94 14.69
N THR A 407 14.43 -10.44 15.91
CA THR A 407 13.27 -10.76 16.75
C THR A 407 13.26 -9.88 17.99
N SER A 408 12.24 -9.99 18.83
CA SER A 408 12.08 -9.08 19.97
C SER A 408 13.18 -9.21 21.03
N GLU A 409 13.27 -8.19 21.89
CA GLU A 409 14.16 -8.19 23.07
C GLU A 409 13.75 -9.24 24.12
N ASN A 410 12.48 -9.64 24.12
CA ASN A 410 11.94 -10.69 24.99
C ASN A 410 11.80 -12.00 24.20
N VAL A 411 11.68 -13.11 24.93
CA VAL A 411 11.36 -14.38 24.30
C VAL A 411 9.93 -14.30 23.77
N GLU A 412 9.76 -14.47 22.47
CA GLU A 412 8.46 -14.60 21.83
C GLU A 412 8.17 -16.08 21.57
N ASP A 413 7.05 -16.56 22.10
CA ASP A 413 6.59 -17.93 21.89
C ASP A 413 6.40 -18.25 20.40
N PHE A 414 5.98 -17.25 19.61
CA PHE A 414 5.72 -17.37 18.19
C PHE A 414 6.08 -16.10 17.43
N PHE A 415 6.95 -16.22 16.42
CA PHE A 415 7.36 -15.12 15.55
C PHE A 415 7.31 -15.53 14.08
N LYS A 416 6.80 -14.65 13.21
CA LYS A 416 6.73 -14.89 11.76
C LYS A 416 7.61 -13.91 11.02
N ALA A 417 8.42 -14.43 10.10
CA ALA A 417 9.31 -13.62 9.27
C ALA A 417 9.11 -13.94 7.79
N ILE A 418 9.24 -12.90 6.96
CA ILE A 418 9.24 -13.02 5.51
C ILE A 418 10.61 -12.57 5.00
N VAL A 419 11.28 -13.41 4.22
CA VAL A 419 12.60 -13.10 3.63
C VAL A 419 12.51 -13.16 2.12
N SER A 420 12.79 -12.05 1.44
CA SER A 420 12.79 -12.01 -0.03
C SER A 420 13.88 -12.92 -0.62
N LEU A 421 13.55 -13.63 -1.70
CA LEU A 421 14.46 -14.56 -2.37
C LEU A 421 14.76 -14.14 -3.82
N PRO A 422 15.97 -14.42 -4.33
CA PRO A 422 16.31 -14.21 -5.73
C PRO A 422 15.55 -15.15 -6.66
N SER A 423 15.40 -14.74 -7.93
CA SER A 423 14.73 -15.50 -8.99
C SER A 423 15.46 -16.80 -9.39
N THR A 424 16.68 -17.02 -8.90
CA THR A 424 17.44 -18.26 -9.08
C THR A 424 16.95 -19.42 -8.21
N ILE A 425 16.13 -19.17 -7.18
CA ILE A 425 15.62 -20.20 -6.27
C ILE A 425 14.19 -20.60 -6.65
N ASP A 426 14.04 -21.55 -7.56
CA ASP A 426 12.75 -21.95 -8.18
C ASP A 426 12.25 -23.34 -7.74
N SER A 427 12.86 -23.88 -6.70
CA SER A 427 12.67 -25.25 -6.24
C SER A 427 12.95 -25.33 -4.74
N ARG A 428 12.68 -26.49 -4.12
CA ARG A 428 12.97 -26.71 -2.70
C ARG A 428 14.43 -26.40 -2.38
N ARG A 429 14.70 -25.90 -1.17
CA ARG A 429 16.07 -25.61 -0.69
C ARG A 429 16.29 -26.14 0.72
N TYR A 430 17.54 -26.42 1.02
CA TYR A 430 17.99 -26.83 2.35
C TYR A 430 18.39 -25.57 3.13
N ILE A 431 17.67 -25.26 4.20
CA ILE A 431 17.83 -24.01 4.94
C ILE A 431 18.34 -24.33 6.33
N CYS A 432 19.37 -23.61 6.75
CA CYS A 432 19.95 -23.71 8.08
C CYS A 432 19.84 -22.38 8.80
N ILE A 433 19.46 -22.40 10.08
CA ILE A 433 19.34 -21.21 10.92
C ILE A 433 20.07 -21.45 12.24
N HIS A 434 20.79 -20.43 12.72
CA HIS A 434 21.42 -20.45 14.05
C HIS A 434 21.26 -19.09 14.72
N ALA A 435 21.38 -19.05 16.05
CA ALA A 435 21.39 -17.81 16.80
C ALA A 435 22.74 -17.08 16.63
N SER A 436 22.71 -15.75 16.60
CA SER A 436 23.93 -14.94 16.54
C SER A 436 24.78 -15.15 17.80
N GLY A 437 26.03 -15.56 17.62
CA GLY A 437 26.95 -15.89 18.70
C GLY A 437 26.87 -17.34 19.21
N ASP A 438 25.95 -18.15 18.69
CA ASP A 438 25.81 -19.57 19.04
C ASP A 438 25.63 -20.41 17.77
N LEU A 439 26.76 -20.86 17.21
CA LEU A 439 26.79 -21.71 16.00
C LEU A 439 26.33 -23.15 16.29
N ASP A 440 26.42 -23.60 17.54
CA ASP A 440 26.07 -24.97 17.92
C ASP A 440 24.54 -25.15 17.95
N SER A 441 23.79 -24.07 18.11
CA SER A 441 22.32 -24.02 17.99
C SER A 441 21.78 -24.23 16.55
N GLN A 442 22.63 -24.51 15.56
CA GLN A 442 22.20 -24.57 14.17
C GLN A 442 21.20 -25.70 13.91
N GLN A 443 20.05 -25.35 13.36
CA GLN A 443 19.02 -26.28 12.89
C GLN A 443 18.86 -26.16 11.39
N CYS A 444 18.67 -27.28 10.69
CA CYS A 444 18.51 -27.29 9.25
C CYS A 444 17.34 -28.18 8.81
N GLN A 445 16.65 -27.79 7.75
CA GLN A 445 15.58 -28.57 7.16
C GLN A 445 15.33 -28.20 5.69
N TRP A 446 14.68 -29.11 4.95
CA TRP A 446 14.16 -28.82 3.62
C TRP A 446 12.86 -28.04 3.71
N LEU A 447 12.78 -26.93 2.98
CA LEU A 447 11.53 -26.20 2.79
C LEU A 447 11.01 -26.38 1.37
N GLU A 448 9.72 -26.73 1.28
CA GLU A 448 9.03 -26.96 0.00
C GLU A 448 8.76 -25.66 -0.76
N TYR A 449 8.79 -25.77 -2.09
CA TYR A 449 8.48 -24.68 -3.01
C TYR A 449 7.02 -24.73 -3.45
N LYS A 450 6.28 -23.66 -3.20
CA LYS A 450 4.87 -23.50 -3.57
C LYS A 450 4.71 -22.32 -4.51
N ALA A 451 4.15 -22.55 -5.69
CA ALA A 451 3.91 -21.51 -6.68
C ALA A 451 2.44 -21.40 -7.01
N ASP A 452 1.89 -20.21 -6.83
CA ASP A 452 0.55 -19.85 -7.26
C ASP A 452 0.60 -19.35 -8.71
N PRO A 453 -0.39 -19.71 -9.55
CA PRO A 453 -0.46 -19.22 -10.91
C PRO A 453 -0.75 -17.71 -10.95
N LEU A 454 -0.32 -17.06 -12.03
CA LEU A 454 -0.65 -15.65 -12.31
C LEU A 454 -2.18 -15.48 -12.46
N ASN A 455 -2.68 -14.33 -12.03
CA ASN A 455 -4.08 -13.97 -12.25
C ASN A 455 -4.33 -13.69 -13.73
N GLU A 456 -5.25 -14.45 -14.34
CA GLU A 456 -5.78 -14.12 -15.67
C GLU A 456 -6.92 -13.10 -15.55
N ASN A 457 -6.79 -11.97 -16.24
CA ASN A 457 -7.89 -11.02 -16.39
C ASN A 457 -8.97 -11.62 -17.30
N ARG A 458 -10.04 -12.16 -16.71
CA ARG A 458 -11.26 -12.53 -17.45
C ARG A 458 -12.11 -11.29 -17.71
N ILE A 459 -11.83 -10.56 -18.79
CA ILE A 459 -12.78 -9.57 -19.32
C ILE A 459 -13.90 -10.33 -20.03
N ARG A 460 -15.12 -10.31 -19.47
CA ARG A 460 -16.32 -10.85 -20.14
C ARG A 460 -16.94 -9.76 -21.01
N GLY A 461 -16.57 -9.70 -22.29
CA GLY A 461 -17.35 -8.99 -23.31
C GLY A 461 -18.52 -9.87 -23.76
N GLY A 462 -19.75 -9.43 -23.53
CA GLY A 462 -20.95 -10.16 -23.95
C GLY A 462 -22.11 -9.22 -24.24
N PHE A 463 -22.90 -9.54 -25.28
CA PHE A 463 -24.15 -8.83 -25.58
C PHE A 463 -25.22 -9.22 -24.55
N ILE A 464 -25.97 -8.24 -24.04
CA ILE A 464 -27.17 -8.50 -23.22
C ILE A 464 -28.43 -8.31 -24.07
N PRO A 465 -29.37 -9.27 -24.04
CA PRO A 465 -30.68 -9.09 -24.65
C PRO A 465 -31.55 -8.11 -23.83
N TYR A 466 -32.20 -7.18 -24.54
CA TYR A 466 -33.24 -6.32 -24.00
C TYR A 466 -34.53 -6.46 -24.80
N LYS A 467 -35.67 -6.30 -24.12
CA LYS A 467 -36.96 -5.96 -24.75
C LYS A 467 -37.18 -4.46 -24.56
N PHE A 468 -37.55 -3.73 -25.62
CA PHE A 468 -37.86 -2.30 -25.46
C PHE A 468 -39.08 -2.16 -24.54
N GLY A 469 -39.13 -1.06 -23.78
CA GLY A 469 -40.21 -0.83 -22.81
C GLY A 469 -41.59 -0.93 -23.48
N SER A 470 -42.51 -1.65 -22.84
CA SER A 470 -43.88 -1.82 -23.31
C SER A 470 -44.62 -0.48 -23.26
N SER A 471 -44.61 0.26 -24.36
CA SER A 471 -45.65 1.23 -24.63
C SER A 471 -46.77 0.47 -25.31
N SER A 472 -47.91 0.34 -24.63
CA SER A 472 -49.15 -0.18 -25.21
C SER A 472 -49.47 0.58 -26.49
N MET A 473 -49.19 -0.04 -27.65
CA MET A 473 -49.75 0.37 -28.92
C MET A 473 -51.22 -0.08 -28.93
N VAL A 474 -52.13 0.88 -28.92
CA VAL A 474 -53.47 0.71 -29.49
C VAL A 474 -53.40 1.23 -30.91
#